data_AF-A0A0C2DG16-F1
#
_entry.id   AF-A0A0C2DG16-F1
#
_cell.length_a   1.000
_cell.length_b   1.000
_cell.length_c   1.000
_cell.angle_alpha   90.00
_cell.angle_beta   90.00
_cell.angle_gamma   90.00
#
_symmetry.space_group_name_H-M   'P 1'
#
loop_
_entity.id
_entity.type
_entity.pdbx_description
1 polymer ?
#
loop_
_entity_poly.entity_id
_entity_poly.type
_entity_poly.pdbx_seq_one_letter_code
_entity_poly.pdbx_strand_id
1 'polypeptide(L)'
;VPKKVNSCTHEGQLHIAPKSHKRHPAHLNLGSAIENIDPVPQAFYHQIRMAIIVQPEKFLHQQKINLDLILEGYEFRTVLVSLHKLSKYIDISQLPENFGGTFAYDAEQWCDEREKIETMMTDLSNLQQDLIQSNGRLQISPDDATIVAGKRLVADLKKSENVHYNVAAKGLKKKIDEIEHLASLPQKEAELSKLNAENEERCRMLEEHAEGVNRLLDWIEGPGEKWLLTLHEIGENKDEARQLVKEHQQLALKSKDSPKNLTEAGEV
;
A
#
# COMPACT_ATOMS: atom_id res chain seq x y z
N VAL A 1 16.42 5.02 28.56
CA VAL A 1 15.57 4.49 27.46
C VAL A 1 16.10 5.02 26.14
N PRO A 2 16.87 4.27 25.34
CA PRO A 2 17.32 4.76 24.06
C PRO A 2 16.19 4.60 23.03
N LYS A 3 15.81 5.72 22.41
CA LYS A 3 14.78 5.78 21.37
C LYS A 3 15.34 5.19 20.07
N LYS A 4 14.63 4.21 19.53
CA LYS A 4 14.86 3.58 18.22
C LYS A 4 14.90 4.64 17.11
N VAL A 5 15.95 4.63 16.30
CA VAL A 5 15.96 5.30 14.99
C VAL A 5 15.69 4.23 13.96
N ASN A 6 14.61 4.41 13.20
CA ASN A 6 14.17 3.48 12.15
C ASN A 6 15.15 3.51 10.99
N SER A 7 15.84 2.40 10.77
CA SER A 7 16.67 2.13 9.61
C SER A 7 15.81 1.56 8.47
N CYS A 8 15.65 2.28 7.37
CA CYS A 8 15.28 1.65 6.10
C CYS A 8 16.57 1.06 5.47
N THR A 9 16.72 -0.25 5.57
CA THR A 9 17.72 -1.04 4.85
C THR A 9 17.22 -1.35 3.45
N HIS A 10 17.94 -0.91 2.42
CA HIS A 10 18.21 -1.74 1.24
C HIS A 10 19.46 -1.19 0.52
N GLU A 11 20.45 -2.07 0.38
CA GLU A 11 21.66 -1.96 -0.44
C GLU A 11 22.65 -0.81 -0.14
N GLY A 12 23.56 -1.08 0.80
CA GLY A 12 24.98 -1.20 0.44
C GLY A 12 25.72 0.07 0.00
N GLN A 13 25.58 1.19 0.72
CA GLN A 13 26.64 2.21 0.86
C GLN A 13 26.31 3.16 2.03
N LEU A 14 27.07 3.03 3.13
CA LEU A 14 26.96 3.91 4.28
C LEU A 14 27.73 5.21 3.97
N HIS A 15 27.02 6.30 3.66
CA HIS A 15 27.60 7.64 3.74
C HIS A 15 27.39 8.16 5.16
N ILE A 16 28.45 8.14 5.97
CA ILE A 16 28.47 8.81 7.28
C ILE A 16 28.61 10.31 7.00
N ALA A 17 27.50 11.03 6.98
CA ALA A 17 27.52 12.49 6.95
C ALA A 17 27.88 13.03 8.34
N PRO A 18 28.83 13.97 8.47
CA PRO A 18 29.12 14.61 9.74
C PRO A 18 27.95 15.51 10.13
N LYS A 19 27.42 15.36 11.35
CA LYS A 19 26.44 16.29 11.92
C LYS A 19 27.04 17.69 11.94
N SER A 20 26.41 18.62 11.23
CA SER A 20 26.70 20.05 11.26
C SER A 20 26.40 20.63 12.64
N HIS A 21 27.35 20.54 13.58
CA HIS A 21 27.37 21.40 14.75
C HIS A 21 28.35 22.53 14.49
N LYS A 22 27.82 23.75 14.33
CA LYS A 22 28.58 24.99 14.35
C LYS A 22 29.51 25.00 15.57
N ARG A 23 30.80 24.73 15.37
CA ARG A 23 31.86 25.11 16.32
C ARG A 23 32.92 25.88 15.55
N HIS A 24 33.19 27.09 16.03
CA HIS A 24 34.31 27.93 15.61
C HIS A 24 35.65 27.18 15.65
N PRO A 25 36.68 27.64 14.91
CA PRO A 25 37.88 26.88 14.64
C PRO A 25 38.78 26.86 15.90
N ALA A 26 38.56 25.88 16.76
CA ALA A 26 39.58 25.47 17.71
C ALA A 26 40.54 24.55 16.96
N HIS A 27 41.85 24.81 17.08
CA HIS A 27 42.90 23.92 16.60
C HIS A 27 42.64 22.47 17.09
N LEU A 28 42.05 21.65 16.22
CA LEU A 28 41.81 20.24 16.47
C LEU A 28 43.16 19.53 16.43
N ASN A 29 43.66 19.16 17.60
CA ASN A 29 44.87 18.36 17.75
C ASN A 29 44.61 16.96 17.16
N LEU A 30 45.54 16.39 16.39
CA LEU A 30 45.33 15.11 15.68
C LEU A 30 44.88 13.94 16.59
N GLY A 31 45.24 13.97 17.88
CA GLY A 31 44.73 13.00 18.86
C GLY A 31 43.20 13.00 18.99
N SER A 32 42.57 14.19 18.93
CA SER A 32 41.12 14.32 18.94
C SER A 32 40.46 13.81 17.66
N ALA A 33 41.15 13.82 16.51
CA ALA A 33 40.59 13.32 15.26
C ALA A 33 40.45 11.79 15.26
N ILE A 34 41.34 11.07 15.95
CA ILE A 34 41.29 9.60 16.08
C ILE A 34 40.21 9.18 17.08
N GLU A 35 40.01 9.95 18.16
CA GLU A 35 38.95 9.71 19.15
C GLU A 35 37.53 9.99 18.60
N ASN A 36 37.41 10.78 17.52
CA ASN A 36 36.13 11.13 16.89
C ASN A 36 35.73 10.17 15.75
N ILE A 37 36.41 9.02 15.58
CA ILE A 37 35.91 7.96 14.68
C ILE A 37 34.74 7.30 15.40
N ASP A 38 33.52 7.70 15.06
CA ASP A 38 32.31 7.07 15.57
C ASP A 38 32.33 5.57 15.20
N PRO A 39 32.09 4.66 16.17
CA PRO A 39 32.12 3.23 15.89
C PRO A 39 30.98 2.86 14.96
N VAL A 40 31.33 2.21 13.85
CA VAL A 40 30.33 1.58 12.97
C VAL A 40 29.67 0.44 13.76
N PRO A 41 28.33 0.34 13.84
CA PRO A 41 27.70 -0.76 14.53
C PRO A 41 28.04 -2.10 13.85
N GLN A 42 28.41 -3.12 14.64
CA GLN A 42 28.84 -4.44 14.14
C GLN A 42 27.86 -5.08 13.15
N ALA A 43 26.56 -4.81 13.29
CA ALA A 43 25.51 -5.28 12.38
C ALA A 43 25.74 -4.87 10.91
N PHE A 44 26.55 -3.84 10.66
CA PHE A 44 26.85 -3.34 9.31
C PHE A 44 28.18 -3.81 8.74
N TYR A 45 29.01 -4.54 9.52
CA TYR A 45 30.36 -4.91 9.07
C TYR A 45 30.33 -5.76 7.80
N HIS A 46 29.38 -6.70 7.69
CA HIS A 46 29.24 -7.54 6.50
C HIS A 46 28.73 -6.78 5.26
N GLN A 47 28.21 -5.55 5.43
CA GLN A 47 27.77 -4.70 4.32
C GLN A 47 28.87 -3.78 3.80
N ILE A 48 29.98 -3.66 4.54
CA ILE A 48 31.12 -2.82 4.17
C ILE A 48 32.15 -3.68 3.46
N ARG A 49 32.29 -3.47 2.14
CA ARG A 49 33.31 -4.16 1.34
C ARG A 49 34.72 -3.67 1.67
N MET A 50 34.89 -2.36 1.84
CA MET A 50 36.18 -1.72 2.10
C MET A 50 35.97 -0.32 2.71
N ALA A 51 36.82 0.09 3.63
CA ALA A 51 36.96 1.46 4.08
C ALA A 51 38.33 2.03 3.68
N ILE A 52 38.34 3.20 3.05
CA ILE A 52 39.55 3.89 2.62
C ILE A 52 39.74 5.10 3.52
N ILE A 53 40.90 5.20 4.16
CA ILE A 53 41.22 6.25 5.12
C ILE A 53 42.33 7.11 4.52
N VAL A 54 42.04 8.39 4.34
CA VAL A 54 43.01 9.35 3.80
C VAL A 54 43.96 9.78 4.92
N GLN A 55 45.24 9.48 4.76
CA GLN A 55 46.26 9.82 5.72
C GLN A 55 46.49 11.34 5.76
N PRO A 56 46.50 11.98 6.95
CA PRO A 56 46.87 13.38 7.10
C PRO A 56 48.34 13.64 6.71
N GLU A 57 48.64 14.83 6.20
CA GLU A 57 50.00 15.20 5.75
C GLU A 57 51.06 15.25 6.87
N LYS A 58 50.66 15.17 8.14
CA LYS A 58 51.55 15.18 9.32
C LYS A 58 51.19 14.10 10.33
N PHE A 59 51.05 12.87 9.84
CA PHE A 59 50.68 11.72 10.67
C PHE A 59 51.90 11.17 11.42
N LEU A 60 51.96 11.40 12.73
CA LEU A 60 53.05 10.90 13.58
C LEU A 60 53.00 9.37 13.67
N HIS A 61 54.17 8.72 13.76
CA HIS A 61 54.25 7.24 13.81
C HIS A 61 53.40 6.62 14.92
N GLN A 62 53.34 7.26 16.09
CA GLN A 62 52.52 6.79 17.22
C GLN A 62 51.01 6.86 16.93
N GLN A 63 50.56 7.87 16.18
CA GLN A 63 49.17 7.99 15.76
C GLN A 63 48.80 6.91 14.73
N LYS A 64 49.76 6.50 13.91
CA LYS A 64 49.59 5.40 12.96
C LYS A 64 49.39 4.06 13.64
N ILE A 65 50.21 3.74 14.64
CA ILE A 65 50.07 2.50 15.40
C ILE A 65 48.71 2.46 16.12
N ASN A 66 48.31 3.56 16.77
CA ASN A 66 47.01 3.65 17.44
C ASN A 66 45.83 3.49 16.47
N LEU A 67 45.93 4.07 15.28
CA LEU A 67 44.90 3.91 14.25
C LEU A 67 44.86 2.46 13.74
N ASP A 68 46.00 1.84 13.45
CA ASP A 68 46.06 0.46 12.99
C ASP A 68 45.43 -0.50 14.02
N LEU A 69 45.69 -0.31 15.33
CA LEU A 69 45.05 -1.04 16.43
C LEU A 69 43.51 -0.89 16.45
N ILE A 70 43.00 0.32 16.23
CA ILE A 70 41.54 0.56 16.14
C ILE A 70 40.98 -0.13 14.89
N LEU A 71 41.72 -0.11 13.78
CA LEU A 71 41.29 -0.71 12.53
C LEU A 71 41.29 -2.23 12.54
N GLU A 72 42.16 -2.88 13.33
CA GLU A 72 42.11 -4.33 13.59
C GLU A 72 40.82 -4.77 14.28
N GLY A 73 40.12 -3.86 14.97
CA GLY A 73 38.81 -4.12 15.57
C GLY A 73 37.65 -4.19 14.57
N TYR A 74 37.87 -3.85 13.30
CA TYR A 74 36.87 -3.94 12.24
C TYR A 74 37.04 -5.22 11.42
N GLU A 75 35.94 -5.95 11.18
CA GLU A 75 35.96 -7.20 10.41
C GLU A 75 35.97 -6.99 8.87
N PHE A 76 35.94 -5.73 8.42
CA PHE A 76 35.96 -5.37 7.01
C PHE A 76 37.34 -4.84 6.59
N ARG A 77 37.63 -4.91 5.29
CA ARG A 77 38.91 -4.46 4.75
C ARG A 77 39.10 -2.95 4.96
N THR A 78 40.19 -2.55 5.62
CA THR A 78 40.58 -1.15 5.80
C THR A 78 41.87 -0.86 5.03
N VAL A 79 41.99 0.32 4.42
CA VAL A 79 43.20 0.73 3.69
C VAL A 79 43.54 2.17 4.03
N LEU A 80 44.76 2.39 4.53
CA LEU A 80 45.32 3.72 4.75
C LEU A 80 46.05 4.19 3.48
N VAL A 81 45.64 5.32 2.91
CA VAL A 81 46.17 5.85 1.64
C VAL A 81 46.47 7.34 1.75
N SER A 82 47.51 7.81 1.05
CA SER A 82 47.72 9.25 0.87
C SER A 82 46.69 9.81 -0.11
N LEU A 83 46.38 11.11 -0.02
CA LEU A 83 45.46 11.81 -0.94
C LEU A 83 45.75 11.51 -2.42
N HIS A 84 47.01 11.63 -2.85
CA HIS A 84 47.43 11.38 -4.23
C HIS A 84 47.27 9.92 -4.73
N LYS A 85 46.97 8.97 -3.85
CA LYS A 85 46.79 7.55 -4.20
C LYS A 85 45.31 7.15 -4.22
N LEU A 86 44.37 8.06 -3.95
CA LEU A 86 42.93 7.78 -3.94
C LEU A 86 42.42 7.26 -5.29
N SER A 87 42.93 7.80 -6.40
CA SER A 87 42.55 7.39 -7.76
C SER A 87 42.91 5.93 -8.10
N LYS A 88 43.71 5.25 -7.27
CA LYS A 88 43.96 3.80 -7.41
C LYS A 88 42.80 2.94 -6.92
N TYR A 89 41.92 3.51 -6.11
CA TYR A 89 40.84 2.80 -5.42
C TYR A 89 39.46 3.31 -5.80
N ILE A 90 39.35 4.59 -6.15
CA ILE A 90 38.10 5.25 -6.53
C ILE A 90 38.29 5.86 -7.91
N ASP A 91 37.30 5.70 -8.78
CA ASP A 91 37.28 6.33 -10.09
C ASP A 91 37.35 7.86 -9.94
N ILE A 92 38.15 8.51 -10.78
CA ILE A 92 38.34 9.96 -10.82
C ILE A 92 36.99 10.67 -11.04
N SER A 93 36.09 10.06 -11.82
CA SER A 93 34.74 10.58 -12.08
C SER A 93 33.81 10.58 -10.85
N GLN A 94 34.13 9.81 -9.82
CA GLN A 94 33.37 9.71 -8.57
C GLN A 94 34.06 10.43 -7.41
N LEU A 95 35.28 10.92 -7.61
CA LEU A 95 36.02 11.69 -6.64
C LEU A 95 35.67 13.18 -6.77
N PRO A 96 35.36 13.87 -5.66
CA PRO A 96 35.19 15.31 -5.70
C PRO A 96 36.48 16.05 -6.11
N GLU A 97 36.35 17.24 -6.68
CA GLU A 97 37.49 18.03 -7.20
C GLU A 97 38.57 18.30 -6.13
N ASN A 98 38.17 18.56 -4.88
CA ASN A 98 39.09 18.79 -3.77
C ASN A 98 39.91 17.53 -3.37
N PHE A 99 39.51 16.35 -3.84
CA PHE A 99 40.25 15.09 -3.71
C PHE A 99 40.97 14.68 -5.01
N GLY A 100 41.03 15.58 -6.01
CA GLY A 100 41.70 15.34 -7.28
C GLY A 100 40.87 14.58 -8.31
N GLY A 101 39.54 14.59 -8.19
CA GLY A 101 38.63 14.01 -9.17
C GLY A 101 37.91 15.05 -10.03
N THR A 102 36.85 14.61 -10.72
CA THR A 102 36.00 15.47 -11.60
C THR A 102 34.53 15.52 -11.16
N PHE A 103 34.19 14.96 -10.01
CA PHE A 103 32.83 14.98 -9.50
C PHE A 103 32.51 16.35 -8.89
N ALA A 104 31.54 17.06 -9.45
CA ALA A 104 31.05 18.31 -8.91
C ALA A 104 30.17 18.02 -7.68
N TYR A 105 30.77 18.06 -6.49
CA TYR A 105 30.07 17.83 -5.23
C TYR A 105 29.80 19.14 -4.49
N ASP A 106 28.52 19.42 -4.27
CA ASP A 106 28.06 20.50 -3.39
C ASP A 106 27.40 19.88 -2.15
N ALA A 107 28.03 20.11 -0.99
CA ALA A 107 27.56 19.57 0.28
C ALA A 107 26.28 20.24 0.78
N GLU A 108 26.08 21.52 0.48
CA GLU A 108 24.88 22.27 0.88
C GLU A 108 23.69 21.82 0.04
N GLN A 109 23.88 21.73 -1.28
CA GLN A 109 22.86 21.18 -2.19
C GLN A 109 22.47 19.74 -1.80
N TRP A 110 23.44 18.88 -1.50
CA TRP A 110 23.17 17.51 -1.07
C TRP A 110 22.36 17.45 0.22
N CYS A 111 22.67 18.31 1.19
CA CYS A 111 21.91 18.41 2.44
C CYS A 111 20.46 18.84 2.16
N ASP A 112 20.26 19.91 1.39
CA ASP A 112 18.93 20.44 1.06
C ASP A 112 18.07 19.44 0.30
N GLU A 113 18.66 18.70 -0.65
CA GLU A 113 17.96 17.67 -1.41
C GLU A 113 17.56 16.50 -0.52
N ARG A 114 18.44 16.12 0.41
CA ARG A 114 18.14 15.06 1.38
C ARG A 114 17.05 15.46 2.36
N GLU A 115 17.07 16.69 2.86
CA GLU A 115 16.02 17.23 3.72
C GLU A 115 14.65 17.15 3.01
N LYS A 116 14.56 17.61 1.74
CA LYS A 116 13.33 17.51 0.95
C LYS A 116 12.79 16.09 0.84
N ILE A 117 13.67 15.11 0.62
CA ILE A 117 13.30 13.70 0.53
C ILE A 117 12.77 13.19 1.86
N GLU A 118 13.49 13.49 2.96
CA GLU A 118 13.13 13.03 4.30
C GLU A 118 11.81 13.64 4.76
N THR A 119 11.61 14.95 4.58
CA THR A 119 10.35 15.65 4.86
C THR A 119 9.19 15.04 4.06
N MET A 120 9.35 14.84 2.75
CA MET A 120 8.31 14.24 1.92
C MET A 120 7.95 12.82 2.37
N MET A 121 8.95 12.02 2.74
CA MET A 121 8.72 10.67 3.24
C MET A 121 7.95 10.66 4.57
N THR A 122 8.23 11.62 5.45
CA THR A 122 7.48 11.85 6.68
C THR A 122 6.04 12.27 6.38
N ASP A 123 5.84 13.25 5.50
CA ASP A 123 4.51 13.76 5.14
C ASP A 123 3.63 12.65 4.54
N LEU A 124 4.16 11.86 3.60
CA LEU A 124 3.47 10.70 3.04
C LEU A 124 3.16 9.64 4.11
N SER A 125 4.06 9.42 5.07
CA SER A 125 3.82 8.47 6.16
C SER A 125 2.70 8.94 7.10
N ASN A 126 2.65 10.23 7.40
CA ASN A 126 1.58 10.82 8.19
C ASN A 126 0.23 10.69 7.45
N LEU A 127 0.21 11.04 6.17
CA LEU A 127 -0.99 10.92 5.33
C LEU A 127 -1.51 9.48 5.26
N GLN A 128 -0.62 8.51 5.08
CA GLN A 128 -0.96 7.09 5.11
C GLN A 128 -1.56 6.69 6.46
N GLN A 129 -0.98 7.17 7.55
CA GLN A 129 -1.46 6.87 8.89
C GLN A 129 -2.84 7.50 9.17
N ASP A 130 -3.08 8.72 8.69
CA ASP A 130 -4.37 9.40 8.81
C ASP A 130 -5.47 8.67 8.01
N LEU A 131 -5.16 8.20 6.80
CA LEU A 131 -6.04 7.33 6.02
C LEU A 131 -6.45 6.07 6.80
N ILE A 132 -5.46 5.36 7.34
CA ILE A 132 -5.68 4.11 8.08
C ILE A 132 -6.55 4.38 9.32
N GLN A 133 -6.25 5.44 10.09
CA GLN A 133 -7.02 5.80 11.27
C GLN A 133 -8.45 6.25 10.95
N SER A 134 -8.63 6.91 9.81
CA SER A 134 -9.95 7.35 9.37
C SER A 134 -10.87 6.20 8.94
N ASN A 135 -10.33 4.98 8.75
CA ASN A 135 -11.05 3.80 8.31
C ASN A 135 -11.95 4.08 7.09
N GLY A 136 -11.42 4.81 6.11
CA GLY A 136 -12.11 5.15 4.86
C GLY A 136 -13.02 6.39 4.91
N ARG A 137 -13.08 7.11 6.03
CA ARG A 137 -13.82 8.38 6.12
C ARG A 137 -13.09 9.55 5.47
N LEU A 138 -11.76 9.49 5.44
CA LEU A 138 -10.94 10.53 4.84
C LEU A 138 -10.80 10.23 3.34
N GLN A 139 -11.43 11.05 2.51
CA GLN A 139 -11.34 10.95 1.06
C GLN A 139 -10.14 11.75 0.59
N ILE A 140 -9.11 11.06 0.10
CA ILE A 140 -7.99 11.71 -0.56
C ILE A 140 -8.33 11.87 -2.03
N SER A 141 -8.35 13.11 -2.49
CA SER A 141 -8.50 13.43 -3.91
C SER A 141 -7.23 13.02 -4.67
N PRO A 142 -7.33 12.58 -5.94
CA PRO A 142 -6.18 12.42 -6.83
C PRO A 142 -5.26 13.67 -6.92
N ASP A 143 -5.82 14.84 -6.63
CA ASP A 143 -5.15 16.15 -6.63
C ASP A 143 -4.67 16.59 -5.22
N ASP A 144 -4.58 15.67 -4.26
CA ASP A 144 -4.04 15.99 -2.93
C ASP A 144 -2.65 16.62 -3.03
N ALA A 145 -2.47 17.74 -2.31
CA ALA A 145 -1.26 18.55 -2.41
C ALA A 145 0.00 17.77 -2.06
N THR A 146 -0.07 16.86 -1.07
CA THR A 146 1.05 16.03 -0.63
C THR A 146 1.41 15.00 -1.69
N ILE A 147 0.41 14.36 -2.30
CA ILE A 147 0.60 13.38 -3.37
C ILE A 147 1.17 14.04 -4.62
N VAL A 148 0.65 15.19 -5.02
CA VAL A 148 1.15 15.95 -6.18
C VAL A 148 2.59 16.42 -5.94
N ALA A 149 2.89 16.95 -4.75
CA ALA A 149 4.25 17.33 -4.39
C ALA A 149 5.22 16.13 -4.39
N GLY A 150 4.78 14.99 -3.85
CA GLY A 150 5.55 13.74 -3.86
C GLY A 150 5.83 13.23 -5.28
N LYS A 151 4.82 13.23 -6.16
CA LYS A 151 4.98 12.85 -7.58
C LYS A 151 5.95 13.78 -8.32
N ARG A 152 5.86 15.08 -8.06
CA ARG A 152 6.80 16.07 -8.62
C ARG A 152 8.23 15.81 -8.16
N LEU A 153 8.44 15.59 -6.86
CA LEU A 153 9.77 15.28 -6.32
C LEU A 153 10.33 13.99 -6.93
N VAL A 154 9.52 12.94 -7.07
CA VAL A 154 9.92 11.69 -7.74
C VAL A 154 10.34 11.95 -9.19
N ALA A 155 9.64 12.81 -9.92
CA ALA A 155 9.99 13.16 -11.29
C ALA A 155 11.31 13.95 -11.37
N ASP A 156 11.53 14.88 -10.44
CA ASP A 156 12.75 15.67 -10.38
C ASP A 156 13.97 14.82 -10.02
N LEU A 157 13.84 13.91 -9.04
CA LEU A 157 14.92 12.99 -8.64
C LEU A 157 15.33 12.03 -9.77
N LYS A 158 14.37 11.59 -10.61
CA LYS A 158 14.64 10.71 -11.76
C LYS A 158 15.37 11.38 -12.91
N LYS A 159 15.38 12.72 -12.98
CA LYS A 159 16.17 13.46 -13.98
C LYS A 159 17.66 13.39 -13.67
N SER A 160 18.02 13.08 -12.43
CA SER A 160 19.41 12.93 -12.03
C SER A 160 19.94 11.55 -12.41
N GLU A 161 21.17 11.52 -12.94
CA GLU A 161 21.93 10.28 -13.14
C GLU A 161 22.47 9.72 -11.81
N ASN A 162 22.22 10.39 -10.68
CA ASN A 162 22.64 9.95 -9.36
C ASN A 162 21.84 8.71 -8.90
N VAL A 163 22.55 7.61 -8.64
CA VAL A 163 21.97 6.34 -8.19
C VAL A 163 21.19 6.50 -6.88
N HIS A 164 21.63 7.34 -5.96
CA HIS A 164 20.97 7.54 -4.67
C HIS A 164 19.59 8.20 -4.84
N TYR A 165 19.46 9.15 -5.75
CA TYR A 165 18.18 9.80 -6.05
C TYR A 165 17.20 8.85 -6.73
N ASN A 166 17.72 7.93 -7.56
CA ASN A 166 16.91 6.88 -8.14
C ASN A 166 16.34 5.91 -7.09
N VAL A 167 17.13 5.56 -6.07
CA VAL A 167 16.64 4.72 -4.95
C VAL A 167 15.59 5.46 -4.13
N ALA A 168 15.85 6.71 -3.75
CA ALA A 168 14.90 7.54 -3.02
C ALA A 168 13.58 7.72 -3.80
N ALA A 169 13.67 8.00 -5.10
CA ALA A 169 12.51 8.15 -5.99
C ALA A 169 11.68 6.87 -6.07
N LYS A 170 12.31 5.69 -6.10
CA LYS A 170 11.60 4.40 -6.04
C LYS A 170 10.87 4.22 -4.70
N GLY A 171 11.51 4.56 -3.59
CA GLY A 171 10.91 4.49 -2.25
C GLY A 171 9.69 5.40 -2.10
N LEU A 172 9.83 6.66 -2.50
CA LEU A 172 8.73 7.64 -2.50
C LEU A 172 7.59 7.20 -3.42
N LYS A 173 7.90 6.73 -4.64
CA LYS A 173 6.88 6.23 -5.57
C LYS A 173 6.08 5.08 -4.95
N LYS A 174 6.77 4.08 -4.37
CA LYS A 174 6.10 2.95 -3.72
C LYS A 174 5.14 3.41 -2.63
N LYS A 175 5.56 4.39 -1.82
CA LYS A 175 4.74 4.96 -0.75
C LYS A 175 3.49 5.67 -1.29
N ILE A 176 3.62 6.42 -2.39
CA ILE A 176 2.50 7.07 -3.08
C ILE A 176 1.52 6.02 -3.61
N ASP A 177 2.02 5.00 -4.32
CA ASP A 177 1.19 3.92 -4.89
C ASP A 177 0.40 3.19 -3.77
N GLU A 178 1.02 2.96 -2.61
CA GLU A 178 0.35 2.38 -1.42
C GLU A 178 -0.78 3.29 -0.89
N ILE A 179 -0.57 4.60 -0.81
CA ILE A 179 -1.56 5.57 -0.33
C ILE A 179 -2.76 5.65 -1.30
N GLU A 180 -2.50 5.73 -2.59
CA GLU A 180 -3.55 5.76 -3.62
C GLU A 180 -4.40 4.48 -3.60
N HIS A 181 -3.76 3.32 -3.42
CA HIS A 181 -4.48 2.06 -3.27
C HIS A 181 -5.41 2.09 -2.06
N LEU A 182 -4.90 2.50 -0.89
CA LEU A 182 -5.68 2.62 0.35
C LEU A 182 -6.87 3.59 0.19
N ALA A 183 -6.65 4.73 -0.47
CA ALA A 183 -7.70 5.71 -0.73
C ALA A 183 -8.83 5.17 -1.63
N SER A 184 -8.54 4.18 -2.49
CA SER A 184 -9.54 3.57 -3.38
C SER A 184 -10.41 2.50 -2.73
N LEU A 185 -9.99 1.93 -1.59
CA LEU A 185 -10.68 0.81 -0.95
C LEU A 185 -12.12 1.12 -0.52
N PRO A 186 -12.43 2.25 0.14
CA PRO A 186 -13.79 2.52 0.63
C PRO A 186 -14.82 2.59 -0.49
N GLN A 187 -14.44 3.13 -1.66
CA GLN A 187 -15.33 3.17 -2.82
C GLN A 187 -15.60 1.76 -3.35
N LYS A 188 -14.56 0.93 -3.48
CA LYS A 188 -14.70 -0.47 -3.92
C LYS A 188 -15.56 -1.30 -2.97
N GLU A 189 -15.41 -1.08 -1.66
CA GLU A 189 -16.24 -1.73 -0.64
C GLU A 189 -17.71 -1.29 -0.74
N ALA A 190 -17.97 0.00 -0.97
CA ALA A 190 -19.32 0.50 -1.17
C ALA A 190 -19.98 -0.07 -2.44
N GLU A 191 -19.23 -0.16 -3.54
CA GLU A 191 -19.70 -0.77 -4.79
C GLU A 191 -20.02 -2.27 -4.61
N LEU A 192 -19.14 -3.02 -3.92
CA LEU A 192 -19.38 -4.43 -3.60
C LEU A 192 -20.59 -4.63 -2.68
N SER A 193 -20.74 -3.79 -1.66
CA SER A 193 -21.89 -3.83 -0.75
C SER A 193 -23.21 -3.61 -1.50
N LYS A 194 -23.24 -2.63 -2.42
CA LYS A 194 -24.41 -2.39 -3.27
C LYS A 194 -24.73 -3.59 -4.16
N LEU A 195 -23.72 -4.15 -4.83
CA LEU A 195 -23.91 -5.32 -5.69
C LEU A 195 -24.43 -6.54 -4.91
N ASN A 196 -23.92 -6.76 -3.70
CA ASN A 196 -24.38 -7.84 -2.84
C ASN A 196 -25.85 -7.64 -2.44
N ALA A 197 -26.26 -6.42 -2.08
CA ALA A 197 -27.64 -6.11 -1.74
C ALA A 197 -28.60 -6.34 -2.93
N GLU A 198 -28.20 -5.93 -4.14
CA GLU A 198 -28.95 -6.18 -5.37
C GLU A 198 -29.08 -7.68 -5.66
N ASN A 199 -28.01 -8.46 -5.46
CA ASN A 199 -28.04 -9.89 -5.65
C ASN A 199 -28.89 -10.62 -4.61
N GLU A 200 -28.85 -10.17 -3.35
CA GLU A 200 -29.69 -10.71 -2.28
C GLU A 200 -31.18 -10.48 -2.56
N GLU A 201 -31.55 -9.29 -3.04
CA GLU A 201 -32.91 -8.99 -3.47
C GLU A 201 -33.36 -9.86 -4.63
N ARG A 202 -32.48 -10.06 -5.63
CA ARG A 202 -32.76 -10.96 -6.75
C ARG A 202 -33.01 -12.39 -6.28
N CYS A 203 -32.23 -12.90 -5.33
CA CYS A 203 -32.46 -14.23 -4.75
C CYS A 203 -33.79 -14.30 -4.00
N ARG A 204 -34.13 -13.28 -3.19
CA ARG A 204 -35.42 -13.22 -2.48
C ARG A 204 -36.61 -13.31 -3.44
N MET A 205 -36.60 -12.55 -4.53
CA MET A 205 -37.67 -12.60 -5.53
C MET A 205 -37.82 -13.99 -6.18
N LEU A 206 -36.71 -14.66 -6.45
CA LEU A 206 -36.72 -16.02 -7.01
C LEU A 206 -37.27 -17.05 -6.00
N GLU A 207 -36.91 -16.90 -4.72
CA GLU A 207 -37.44 -17.73 -3.63
C GLU A 207 -38.95 -17.53 -3.47
N GLU A 208 -39.44 -16.29 -3.45
CA GLU A 208 -40.87 -15.99 -3.37
C GLU A 208 -41.65 -16.58 -4.55
N HIS A 209 -41.10 -16.45 -5.77
CA HIS A 209 -41.67 -17.06 -6.95
C HIS A 209 -41.72 -18.59 -6.84
N ALA A 210 -40.63 -19.23 -6.41
CA ALA A 210 -40.56 -20.67 -6.22
C ALA A 210 -41.55 -21.16 -5.16
N GLU A 211 -41.70 -20.44 -4.04
CA GLU A 211 -42.72 -20.73 -3.04
C GLU A 211 -44.14 -20.57 -3.60
N GLY A 212 -44.38 -19.55 -4.42
CA GLY A 212 -45.66 -19.36 -5.12
C GLY A 212 -46.01 -20.55 -6.01
N VAL A 213 -45.05 -21.04 -6.78
CA VAL A 213 -45.19 -22.25 -7.61
C VAL A 213 -45.42 -23.49 -6.75
N ASN A 214 -44.66 -23.68 -5.67
CA ASN A 214 -44.82 -24.83 -4.78
C ASN A 214 -46.22 -24.84 -4.12
N ARG A 215 -46.70 -23.68 -3.65
CA ARG A 215 -48.08 -23.56 -3.11
C ARG A 215 -49.14 -23.96 -4.13
N LEU A 216 -48.94 -23.62 -5.40
CA LEU A 216 -49.85 -24.03 -6.48
C LEU A 216 -49.79 -25.54 -6.70
N LEU A 217 -48.58 -26.13 -6.76
CA LEU A 217 -48.41 -27.57 -6.93
C LEU A 217 -49.04 -28.36 -5.78
N ASP A 218 -48.79 -27.95 -4.53
CA ASP A 218 -49.39 -28.55 -3.34
C ASP A 218 -50.93 -28.49 -3.38
N TRP A 219 -51.49 -27.39 -3.90
CA TRP A 219 -52.93 -27.26 -4.07
C TRP A 219 -53.46 -28.23 -5.13
N ILE A 220 -52.80 -28.34 -6.29
CA ILE A 220 -53.21 -29.23 -7.39
C ILE A 220 -53.19 -30.69 -6.91
N GLU A 221 -52.08 -31.14 -6.31
CA GLU A 221 -51.87 -32.52 -5.88
C GLU A 221 -52.69 -32.91 -4.65
N GLY A 222 -53.20 -31.94 -3.88
CA GLY A 222 -53.94 -32.22 -2.65
C GLY A 222 -55.43 -31.89 -2.75
N PRO A 223 -55.87 -30.72 -2.22
CA PRO A 223 -57.28 -30.34 -2.23
C PRO A 223 -57.89 -30.22 -3.62
N GLY A 224 -57.12 -29.73 -4.60
CA GLY A 224 -57.56 -29.51 -5.98
C GLY A 224 -57.97 -30.80 -6.67
N GLU A 225 -57.12 -31.83 -6.64
CA GLU A 225 -57.43 -33.15 -7.18
C GLU A 225 -58.72 -33.74 -6.56
N LYS A 226 -58.79 -33.79 -5.22
CA LYS A 226 -59.96 -34.33 -4.51
C LYS A 226 -61.25 -33.61 -4.89
N TRP A 227 -61.16 -32.30 -5.00
CA TRP A 227 -62.29 -31.47 -5.36
C TRP A 227 -62.71 -31.67 -6.83
N LEU A 228 -61.78 -31.73 -7.77
CA LEU A 228 -62.07 -32.03 -9.19
C LEU A 228 -62.71 -33.41 -9.36
N LEU A 229 -62.31 -34.40 -8.55
CA LEU A 229 -62.94 -35.72 -8.54
C LEU A 229 -64.41 -35.68 -8.10
N THR A 230 -64.87 -34.70 -7.31
CA THR A 230 -66.30 -34.60 -6.96
C THR A 230 -67.18 -34.07 -8.11
N LEU A 231 -66.59 -33.51 -9.17
CA LEU A 231 -67.32 -32.85 -10.25
C LEU A 231 -67.81 -33.80 -11.37
N HIS A 232 -67.72 -35.12 -11.17
CA HIS A 232 -68.13 -36.11 -12.18
C HIS A 232 -69.60 -36.58 -12.05
N GLU A 233 -70.35 -36.07 -11.09
CA GLU A 233 -71.73 -36.51 -10.84
C GLU A 233 -72.72 -35.93 -11.84
N ILE A 234 -73.73 -36.72 -12.22
CA ILE A 234 -74.78 -36.34 -13.19
C ILE A 234 -76.09 -35.92 -12.47
N GLY A 235 -76.19 -36.24 -11.17
CA GLY A 235 -77.41 -36.08 -10.35
C GLY A 235 -78.42 -37.20 -10.60
N GLU A 236 -79.13 -37.65 -9.55
CA GLU A 236 -80.10 -38.75 -9.65
C GLU A 236 -81.49 -38.26 -10.11
N ASN A 237 -81.71 -36.94 -10.08
CA ASN A 237 -82.96 -36.30 -10.49
C ASN A 237 -82.74 -34.94 -11.18
N LYS A 238 -83.81 -34.41 -11.77
CA LYS A 238 -83.78 -33.16 -12.57
C LYS A 238 -83.37 -31.92 -11.76
N ASP A 239 -83.70 -31.88 -10.47
CA ASP A 239 -83.41 -30.74 -9.63
C ASP A 239 -81.96 -30.74 -9.15
N GLU A 240 -81.39 -31.92 -8.85
CA GLU A 240 -79.96 -32.12 -8.61
C GLU A 240 -79.11 -31.79 -9.84
N ALA A 241 -79.50 -32.27 -11.03
CA ALA A 241 -78.79 -31.95 -12.26
C ALA A 241 -78.76 -30.43 -12.54
N ARG A 242 -79.84 -29.71 -12.19
CA ARG A 242 -79.89 -28.24 -12.29
C ARG A 242 -79.00 -27.54 -11.27
N GLN A 243 -78.88 -28.10 -10.07
CA GLN A 243 -78.02 -27.59 -9.03
C GLN A 243 -76.53 -27.76 -9.40
N LEU A 244 -76.15 -28.94 -9.90
CA LEU A 244 -74.80 -29.22 -10.40
C LEU A 244 -74.39 -28.28 -11.55
N VAL A 245 -75.32 -27.95 -12.46
CA VAL A 245 -75.08 -26.97 -13.53
C VAL A 245 -74.83 -25.55 -12.99
N LYS A 246 -75.58 -25.13 -11.96
CA LYS A 246 -75.34 -23.82 -11.31
C LYS A 246 -73.97 -23.76 -10.65
N GLU A 247 -73.58 -24.83 -9.97
CA GLU A 247 -72.26 -24.94 -9.34
C GLU A 247 -71.15 -24.90 -10.40
N HIS A 248 -71.28 -25.66 -11.49
CA HIS A 248 -70.33 -25.63 -12.60
C HIS A 248 -70.16 -24.22 -13.22
N GLN A 249 -71.27 -23.48 -13.40
CA GLN A 249 -71.21 -22.10 -13.89
C GLN A 249 -70.50 -21.15 -12.92
N GLN A 250 -70.74 -21.31 -11.61
CA GLN A 250 -70.02 -20.53 -10.59
C GLN A 250 -68.53 -20.85 -10.57
N LEU A 251 -68.13 -22.10 -10.83
CA LEU A 251 -66.73 -22.50 -10.95
C LEU A 251 -66.06 -21.90 -12.19
N ALA A 252 -66.75 -21.91 -13.33
CA ALA A 252 -66.25 -21.28 -14.56
C ALA A 252 -66.08 -19.75 -14.42
N LEU A 253 -66.86 -19.10 -13.55
CA LEU A 253 -66.69 -17.70 -13.20
C LEU A 253 -65.47 -17.50 -12.29
N LYS A 254 -65.36 -18.30 -11.22
CA LYS A 254 -64.22 -18.22 -10.29
C LYS A 254 -62.87 -18.53 -10.96
N SER A 255 -62.82 -19.49 -11.88
CA SER A 255 -61.60 -19.83 -12.62
C SER A 255 -61.12 -18.72 -13.55
N LYS A 256 -62.02 -17.85 -14.03
CA LYS A 256 -61.67 -16.66 -14.82
C LYS A 256 -61.11 -15.51 -13.99
N ASP A 257 -61.46 -15.43 -12.71
CA ASP A 257 -60.93 -14.43 -11.77
C ASP A 257 -59.61 -14.88 -11.11
N SER A 258 -59.35 -16.19 -11.09
CA SER A 258 -58.14 -16.82 -10.53
C SER A 258 -56.80 -16.43 -11.16
N PRO A 259 -56.67 -16.03 -12.45
CA PRO A 259 -55.36 -15.70 -13.01
C PRO A 259 -54.77 -14.44 -12.38
N LYS A 260 -55.58 -13.53 -11.83
CA LYS A 260 -55.10 -12.27 -11.26
C LYS A 260 -54.22 -12.46 -10.03
N ASN A 261 -54.49 -13.49 -9.22
CA ASN A 261 -53.66 -13.83 -8.06
C ASN A 261 -52.38 -14.59 -8.42
N LEU A 262 -52.23 -15.03 -9.68
CA LEU A 262 -51.07 -15.77 -10.20
C LEU A 262 -50.22 -14.92 -11.17
N THR A 263 -50.78 -13.85 -11.76
CA THR A 263 -50.09 -12.97 -12.72
C THR A 263 -49.42 -11.76 -12.07
N GLU A 264 -49.82 -11.33 -10.87
CA GLU A 264 -49.08 -10.31 -10.12
C GLU A 264 -47.69 -10.77 -9.66
N ALA A 265 -47.38 -12.08 -9.76
CA ALA A 265 -46.06 -12.66 -9.48
C ALA A 265 -45.12 -12.73 -10.70
N GLY A 266 -45.50 -12.16 -11.85
CA GLY A 266 -44.76 -12.23 -13.12
C GLY A 266 -44.48 -10.90 -13.81
N GLU A 267 -44.89 -9.76 -13.23
CA GLU A 267 -44.62 -8.41 -13.76
C GLU A 267 -43.95 -7.51 -12.71
N VAL A 268 -42.77 -7.89 -12.20
CA VAL A 268 -41.77 -6.95 -11.63
C VAL A 268 -40.36 -7.47 -11.91
#